data_AF-A0A8T5E9I5-F1
#
_entry.id   AF-A0A8T5E9I5-F1
#
_cell.length_a   1.000
_cell.length_b   1.000
_cell.length_c   1.000
_cell.angle_alpha   90.00
_cell.angle_beta   90.00
_cell.angle_gamma   90.00
#
_symmetry.space_group_name_H-M   'P 1'
#
loop_
_entity.id
_entity.type
_entity.pdbx_description
1 polymer ?
#
loop_
_entity_poly.entity_id
_entity_poly.type
_entity_poly.pdbx_seq_one_letter_code
_entity_poly.pdbx_strand_id
1 'polypeptide(L)'
;IGSKGLVLDPFSEKTLLPKDKSVINSIVGIDCSWNLADHAFSQKFNGIKRKLPPLFAGNPVNYSKLNKLTTAEALSGSLFILGFKEQALELLDKFKWGHTFYELNQNLLNDYSNAENEEQIKTILGDYGLL
;
A
#
# COMPACT_ATOMS: atom_id res chain seq x y z
N ILE A 1 15.02 -1.14 11.52
CA ILE A 1 13.63 -0.63 11.35
C ILE A 1 13.14 0.04 12.64
N GLY A 2 13.22 -0.63 13.80
CA GLY A 2 12.79 -0.06 15.08
C GLY A 2 11.31 -0.33 15.36
N SER A 3 10.86 -0.10 16.59
CA SER A 3 9.49 -0.45 17.02
C SER A 3 8.38 0.40 16.39
N LYS A 4 8.71 1.57 15.85
CA LYS A 4 7.77 2.51 15.22
C LYS A 4 7.87 2.58 13.68
N GLY A 5 8.62 1.68 13.06
CA GLY A 5 8.64 1.58 11.59
C GLY A 5 7.47 0.73 11.09
N LEU A 6 6.67 1.28 10.17
CA LEU A 6 5.62 0.55 9.47
C LEU A 6 6.23 -0.29 8.36
N VAL A 7 6.22 -1.61 8.50
CA VAL A 7 6.73 -2.53 7.48
C VAL A 7 5.59 -2.92 6.56
N LEU A 8 5.75 -2.59 5.28
CA LEU A 8 4.84 -3.03 4.23
C LEU A 8 5.10 -4.50 3.95
N ASP A 9 4.18 -5.34 4.41
CA ASP A 9 4.26 -6.80 4.35
C ASP A 9 2.98 -7.33 3.69
N PRO A 10 3.02 -7.80 2.43
CA PRO A 10 1.84 -8.25 1.71
C PRO A 10 1.18 -9.47 2.35
N PHE A 11 1.88 -10.17 3.25
CA PHE A 11 1.38 -11.34 3.99
C PHE A 11 0.91 -11.00 5.40
N SER A 12 0.94 -9.73 5.81
CA SER A 12 0.44 -9.32 7.12
C SER A 12 -1.06 -9.62 7.25
N GLU A 13 -1.46 -10.11 8.42
CA GLU A 13 -2.88 -10.29 8.74
C GLU A 13 -3.62 -8.94 8.77
N LYS A 14 -2.95 -7.89 9.28
CA LYS A 14 -3.55 -6.56 9.50
C LYS A 14 -3.39 -5.67 8.28
N THR A 15 -4.47 -5.00 7.92
CA THR A 15 -4.52 -4.04 6.81
C THR A 15 -4.15 -2.64 7.28
N LEU A 16 -3.40 -1.91 6.47
CA LEU A 16 -3.04 -0.51 6.72
C LEU A 16 -4.31 0.34 6.81
N LEU A 17 -4.40 1.15 7.86
CA LEU A 17 -5.48 2.10 8.08
C LEU A 17 -4.93 3.50 8.39
N PRO A 18 -5.68 4.58 8.11
CA PRO A 18 -5.31 5.95 8.46
C PRO A 18 -4.84 6.14 9.91
N LYS A 19 -5.47 5.44 10.87
CA LYS A 19 -5.11 5.51 12.30
C LYS A 19 -3.67 5.06 12.61
N ASP A 20 -3.07 4.24 11.74
CA ASP A 20 -1.69 3.76 11.92
C ASP A 20 -0.69 4.93 11.89
N LYS A 21 -1.04 6.09 11.29
CA LYS A 21 -0.25 7.32 11.31
C LYS A 21 0.19 7.73 12.71
N SER A 22 -0.66 7.53 13.72
CA SER A 22 -0.40 7.97 15.09
C SER A 22 0.66 7.14 15.83
N VAL A 23 0.97 5.93 15.35
CA VAL A 23 1.86 4.98 16.04
C VAL A 23 3.19 4.74 15.31
N ILE A 24 3.39 5.35 14.14
CA ILE A 24 4.56 5.16 13.30
C ILE A 24 5.39 6.45 13.18
N ASN A 25 6.65 6.33 12.79
CA ASN A 25 7.51 7.46 12.43
C ASN A 25 8.18 7.31 11.05
N SER A 26 8.01 6.16 10.41
CA SER A 26 8.61 5.81 9.13
C SER A 26 7.80 4.71 8.45
N ILE A 27 7.85 4.68 7.12
CA ILE A 27 7.33 3.60 6.28
C ILE A 27 8.53 2.85 5.70
N VAL A 28 8.50 1.53 5.73
CA VAL A 28 9.57 0.65 5.25
C VAL A 28 9.00 -0.25 4.16
N GLY A 29 9.48 -0.05 2.94
CA GLY A 29 9.30 -0.98 1.83
C GLY A 29 10.44 -2.00 1.81
N ILE A 30 10.11 -3.27 1.57
CA ILE A 30 11.08 -4.34 1.34
C ILE A 30 11.13 -4.59 -0.17
N ASP A 31 12.24 -4.18 -0.78
CA ASP A 31 12.40 -4.26 -2.24
C ASP A 31 12.82 -5.67 -2.66
N CYS A 32 11.91 -6.37 -3.33
CA CYS A 32 12.16 -7.68 -3.90
C CYS A 32 11.25 -7.91 -5.11
N SER A 33 11.64 -8.84 -5.98
CA SER A 33 10.73 -9.29 -7.04
C SER A 33 9.58 -10.10 -6.45
N TRP A 34 8.41 -10.07 -7.08
CA TRP A 34 7.26 -10.91 -6.69
C TRP A 34 7.59 -12.41 -6.69
N ASN A 35 8.56 -12.87 -7.48
CA ASN A 35 9.00 -14.28 -7.51
C ASN A 35 9.78 -14.69 -6.25
N LEU A 36 10.29 -13.72 -5.48
CA LEU A 36 11.08 -13.93 -4.28
C LEU A 36 10.36 -13.47 -3.02
N ALA A 37 9.10 -13.00 -3.13
CA ALA A 37 8.36 -12.41 -2.03
C ALA A 37 8.22 -13.37 -0.84
N ASP A 38 7.78 -14.62 -1.07
CA ASP A 38 7.66 -15.60 0.01
C ASP A 38 8.97 -15.80 0.78
N HIS A 39 10.10 -15.86 0.06
CA HIS A 39 11.40 -15.98 0.68
C HIS A 39 11.82 -14.72 1.44
N ALA A 40 11.66 -13.54 0.82
CA ALA A 40 12.01 -12.26 1.44
C ALA A 40 11.20 -12.02 2.73
N PHE A 41 9.90 -12.29 2.71
CA PHE A 41 8.99 -12.08 3.83
C PHE A 41 8.94 -13.23 4.84
N SER A 42 9.57 -14.37 4.55
CA SER A 42 9.83 -15.41 5.57
C SER A 42 10.76 -14.93 6.69
N GLN A 43 11.53 -13.86 6.43
CA GLN A 43 12.41 -13.25 7.42
C GLN A 43 11.63 -12.43 8.46
N LYS A 44 12.11 -12.47 9.72
CA LYS A 44 11.52 -11.67 10.80
C LYS A 44 11.99 -10.22 10.72
N PHE A 45 11.18 -9.36 10.11
CA PHE A 45 11.34 -7.91 10.22
C PHE A 45 10.73 -7.39 11.52
N ASN A 46 11.52 -6.65 12.30
CA ASN A 46 11.03 -5.89 13.44
C ASN A 46 10.25 -4.65 12.96
N GLY A 47 9.13 -4.33 13.62
CA GLY A 47 8.31 -3.15 13.31
C GLY A 47 6.81 -3.46 13.32
N ILE A 48 6.00 -2.47 12.95
CA ILE A 48 4.54 -2.59 12.83
C ILE A 48 4.22 -3.07 11.42
N LYS A 49 3.83 -4.33 11.28
CA LYS A 49 3.52 -4.92 9.97
C LYS A 49 2.10 -4.58 9.53
N ARG A 50 1.94 -4.20 8.26
CA ARG A 50 0.64 -4.02 7.59
C ARG A 50 0.74 -4.46 6.14
N LYS A 51 -0.32 -5.07 5.62
CA LYS A 51 -0.56 -5.18 4.18
C LYS A 51 -1.34 -3.95 3.72
N LEU A 52 -1.19 -3.57 2.46
CA LEU A 52 -2.09 -2.58 1.86
C LEU A 52 -3.47 -3.19 1.62
N PRO A 53 -4.55 -2.39 1.70
CA PRO A 53 -5.81 -2.80 1.10
C PRO A 53 -5.62 -2.97 -0.43
N PRO A 54 -6.45 -3.78 -1.10
CA PRO A 54 -6.27 -4.07 -2.51
C PRO A 54 -6.23 -2.83 -3.42
N LEU A 55 -5.20 -2.78 -4.27
CA LEU A 55 -4.96 -1.71 -5.24
C LEU A 55 -4.46 -2.32 -6.56
N PHE A 56 -4.78 -1.67 -7.66
CA PHE A 56 -4.33 -2.04 -9.01
C PHE A 56 -2.94 -1.47 -9.30
N ALA A 57 -2.10 -2.26 -9.95
CA ALA A 57 -0.81 -1.77 -10.44
C ALA A 57 -0.99 -0.84 -11.66
N GLY A 58 -0.34 0.32 -11.62
CA GLY A 58 -0.14 1.22 -12.76
C GLY A 58 1.17 0.96 -13.51
N ASN A 59 2.10 0.19 -12.91
CA ASN A 59 3.36 -0.14 -13.56
C ASN A 59 3.18 -0.97 -14.85
N PRO A 60 4.05 -0.83 -15.86
CA PRO A 60 3.89 -1.51 -17.15
C PRO A 60 3.96 -3.05 -17.12
N VAL A 61 4.61 -3.63 -16.10
CA VAL A 61 4.82 -5.09 -16.01
C VAL A 61 3.55 -5.79 -15.53
N ASN A 62 2.82 -5.15 -14.61
CA ASN A 62 1.66 -5.72 -13.95
C ASN A 62 0.43 -4.82 -14.09
N TYR A 63 0.36 -4.02 -15.15
CA TYR A 63 -0.73 -3.08 -15.37
C TYR A 63 -2.10 -3.73 -15.12
N SER A 64 -2.92 -3.02 -14.33
CA SER A 64 -4.26 -3.41 -13.88
C SER A 64 -4.36 -4.74 -13.13
N LYS A 65 -3.25 -5.38 -12.75
CA LYS A 65 -3.27 -6.56 -11.88
C LYS A 65 -3.41 -6.10 -10.42
N LEU A 66 -4.38 -6.68 -9.73
CA LEU A 66 -4.61 -6.41 -8.31
C LEU A 66 -3.41 -6.89 -7.47
N ASN A 67 -2.99 -6.09 -6.50
CA ASN A 67 -1.94 -6.39 -5.51
C ASN A 67 -0.54 -6.65 -6.08
N LYS A 68 -0.30 -6.46 -7.38
CA LYS A 68 1.03 -6.65 -8.01
C LYS A 68 1.79 -5.33 -8.15
N LEU A 69 1.79 -4.58 -7.07
CA LEU A 69 2.44 -3.28 -6.95
C LEU A 69 3.97 -3.41 -7.00
N THR A 70 4.64 -2.38 -7.50
CA THR A 70 6.06 -2.11 -7.23
C THR A 70 6.23 -1.58 -5.81
N THR A 71 7.47 -1.60 -5.29
CA THR A 71 7.81 -0.99 -4.00
C THR A 71 7.45 0.52 -3.98
N ALA A 72 7.63 1.23 -5.09
CA ALA A 72 7.26 2.64 -5.22
C ALA A 72 5.74 2.86 -5.12
N GLU A 73 4.93 2.06 -5.82
CA GLU A 73 3.46 2.11 -5.72
C GLU A 73 2.97 1.75 -4.32
N ALA A 74 3.58 0.76 -3.68
CA ALA A 74 3.23 0.38 -2.31
C ALA A 74 3.53 1.52 -1.32
N LEU A 75 4.69 2.18 -1.45
CA LEU A 75 5.03 3.35 -0.63
C LEU A 75 4.08 4.52 -0.90
N SER A 76 3.76 4.81 -2.16
CA SER A 76 2.82 5.87 -2.54
C SER A 76 1.41 5.61 -1.98
N GLY A 77 0.85 4.42 -2.21
CA GLY A 77 -0.45 4.04 -1.66
C GLY A 77 -0.50 4.13 -0.14
N SER A 78 0.59 3.76 0.55
CA SER A 78 0.71 3.88 2.01
C SER A 78 0.71 5.33 2.47
N LEU A 79 1.52 6.19 1.83
CA LEU A 79 1.56 7.62 2.11
C LEU A 79 0.17 8.25 1.92
N PHE A 80 -0.53 7.89 0.85
CA PHE A 80 -1.85 8.43 0.55
C PHE A 80 -2.88 8.04 1.63
N ILE A 81 -2.95 6.76 2.01
CA ILE A 81 -3.86 6.26 3.05
C ILE A 81 -3.56 6.91 4.41
N LEU A 82 -2.29 7.18 4.71
CA LEU A 82 -1.85 7.87 5.93
C LEU A 82 -2.04 9.41 5.87
N GLY A 83 -2.64 9.92 4.79
CA GLY A 83 -2.97 11.34 4.61
C GLY A 83 -1.82 12.22 4.13
N PHE A 84 -0.70 11.65 3.66
CA PHE A 84 0.41 12.37 3.03
C PHE A 84 0.24 12.38 1.50
N LYS A 85 -0.90 12.88 1.02
CA LYS A 85 -1.33 12.77 -0.38
C LYS A 85 -0.33 13.40 -1.37
N GLU A 86 0.17 14.61 -1.07
CA GLU A 86 1.15 15.29 -1.92
C GLU A 86 2.45 14.49 -2.05
N GLN A 87 2.99 13.99 -0.93
CA GLN A 87 4.20 13.17 -0.92
C GLN A 87 4.00 11.85 -1.67
N ALA A 88 2.80 11.27 -1.62
CA ALA A 88 2.46 10.07 -2.36
C ALA A 88 2.54 10.28 -3.89
N LEU A 89 2.06 11.43 -4.37
CA LEU A 89 2.10 11.79 -5.78
C LEU A 89 3.52 12.18 -6.23
N GLU A 90 4.22 13.01 -5.45
CA GLU A 90 5.61 13.42 -5.74
C GLU A 90 6.56 12.21 -5.83
N LEU A 91 6.33 11.17 -5.02
CA LEU A 91 7.09 9.92 -5.09
C LEU A 91 6.98 9.27 -6.48
N LEU A 92 5.76 9.27 -7.05
CA LEU A 92 5.47 8.62 -8.32
C LEU A 92 5.80 9.47 -9.54
N ASP A 93 5.91 10.79 -9.40
CA ASP A 93 6.30 11.70 -10.49
C ASP A 93 7.69 11.39 -11.07
N LYS A 94 8.52 10.66 -10.34
CA LYS A 94 9.83 10.14 -10.80
C LYS A 94 9.71 9.05 -11.86
N PHE A 95 8.51 8.48 -12.04
CA PHE A 95 8.23 7.39 -12.95
C PHE A 95 7.27 7.87 -14.05
N LYS A 96 7.61 7.60 -15.31
CA LYS A 96 6.76 8.00 -16.45
C LYS A 96 5.33 7.45 -16.36
N TRP A 97 5.15 6.29 -15.73
CA TRP A 97 3.87 5.61 -15.51
C TRP A 97 3.24 5.94 -14.14
N GLY A 98 3.86 6.78 -13.31
CA GLY A 98 3.43 7.04 -11.94
C GLY A 98 2.00 7.56 -11.84
N HIS A 99 1.62 8.49 -12.72
CA HIS A 99 0.26 9.03 -12.83
C HIS A 99 -0.79 7.93 -13.02
N THR A 100 -0.47 6.89 -13.81
CA THR A 100 -1.36 5.78 -14.11
C THR A 100 -1.79 5.01 -12.86
N PHE A 101 -0.88 4.83 -11.88
CA PHE A 101 -1.24 4.18 -10.62
C PHE A 101 -2.28 5.00 -9.85
N TYR A 102 -2.11 6.32 -9.78
CA TYR A 102 -3.07 7.18 -9.10
C TYR A 102 -4.42 7.19 -9.81
N GLU A 103 -4.43 7.36 -11.14
CA GLU A 103 -5.66 7.39 -11.94
C GLU A 103 -6.48 6.11 -11.81
N LEU A 104 -5.83 4.94 -11.83
CA LEU A 104 -6.50 3.65 -11.65
C LEU A 104 -7.14 3.47 -10.26
N ASN A 105 -6.57 4.11 -9.24
CA ASN A 105 -6.93 3.84 -7.85
C ASN A 105 -7.50 5.06 -7.12
N GLN A 106 -7.73 6.18 -7.79
CA GLN A 106 -8.07 7.45 -7.14
C GLN A 106 -9.25 7.32 -6.18
N ASN A 107 -10.32 6.65 -6.59
CA ASN A 107 -11.51 6.49 -5.75
C ASN A 107 -11.22 5.54 -4.57
N LEU A 108 -10.60 4.38 -4.82
CA LEU A 108 -10.17 3.44 -3.76
C LEU A 108 -9.25 4.12 -2.74
N LEU A 109 -8.25 4.87 -3.18
CA LEU A 109 -7.30 5.57 -2.31
C LEU A 109 -8.01 6.63 -1.45
N ASN A 110 -8.98 7.35 -2.02
CA ASN A 110 -9.78 8.30 -1.27
C ASN A 110 -10.67 7.59 -0.24
N ASP A 111 -11.35 6.50 -0.61
CA ASP A 111 -12.22 5.75 0.30
C ASP A 111 -11.41 5.10 1.44
N TYR A 112 -10.29 4.45 1.12
CA TYR A 112 -9.37 3.89 2.11
C TYR A 112 -8.76 4.95 3.04
N SER A 113 -8.53 6.18 2.55
CA SER A 113 -8.02 7.27 3.39
C SER A 113 -9.04 7.77 4.42
N ASN A 114 -10.31 7.40 4.28
CA ASN A 114 -11.39 7.71 5.21
C ASN A 114 -11.82 6.50 6.07
N ALA A 115 -11.28 5.31 5.82
CA ALA A 115 -11.67 4.10 6.55
C ALA A 115 -11.11 4.09 7.98
N GLU A 116 -11.93 3.68 8.96
CA GLU A 116 -11.58 3.64 10.38
C GLU A 116 -11.15 2.23 10.83
N ASN A 117 -11.62 1.20 10.12
CA ASN A 117 -11.46 -0.21 10.46
C ASN A 117 -11.51 -1.12 9.23
N GLU A 118 -11.13 -2.39 9.42
CA GLU A 118 -11.06 -3.37 8.33
C GLU A 118 -12.44 -3.80 7.80
N GLU A 119 -13.52 -3.65 8.57
CA GLU A 119 -14.87 -3.94 8.07
C GLU A 119 -15.28 -2.92 7.01
N GLN A 120 -14.96 -1.63 7.20
CA GLN A 120 -15.16 -0.62 6.16
C GLN A 120 -14.32 -0.89 4.91
N ILE A 121 -13.09 -1.40 5.05
CA ILE A 121 -12.30 -1.86 3.90
C ILE A 121 -13.04 -2.97 3.14
N LYS A 122 -13.64 -3.94 3.84
CA LYS A 122 -14.42 -5.01 3.19
C LYS A 122 -15.66 -4.46 2.49
N THR A 123 -16.37 -3.50 3.09
CA THR A 123 -17.50 -2.82 2.44
C THR A 123 -17.08 -2.13 1.15
N ILE A 124 -15.99 -1.35 1.20
CA ILE A 124 -15.42 -0.70 0.01
C ILE A 124 -15.08 -1.75 -1.06
N LEU A 125 -14.43 -2.85 -0.70
CA LEU A 125 -14.14 -3.92 -1.66
C LEU A 125 -15.41 -4.51 -2.29
N GLY A 126 -16.48 -4.67 -1.51
CA GLY A 126 -17.78 -5.13 -2.02
C GLY A 126 -18.39 -4.16 -3.03
N ASP A 127 -18.36 -2.86 -2.72
CA ASP A 127 -18.92 -1.81 -3.58
C ASP A 127 -18.20 -1.72 -4.94
N TYR A 128 -16.90 -2.07 -4.97
CA TYR A 128 -16.09 -2.11 -6.20
C TYR A 128 -16.05 -3.50 -6.86
N GLY A 129 -16.71 -4.52 -6.30
CA GLY A 129 -16.73 -5.88 -6.85
C GLY A 129 -15.37 -6.60 -6.76
N LEU A 130 -14.60 -6.35 -5.70
CA LEU A 130 -13.25 -6.88 -5.46
C LEU A 130 -13.17 -7.92 -4.33
N LEU A 131 -14.32 -8.41 -3.85
CA LEU A 131 -14.43 -9.51 -2.89
C LEU A 131 -14.38 -10.88 -3.55
#